data_AF-A0A942B2M1-F1
#
_entry.id   AF-A0A942B2M1-F1
#
_cell.length_a   1.000
_cell.length_b   1.000
_cell.length_c   1.000
_cell.angle_alpha   90.00
_cell.angle_beta   90.00
_cell.angle_gamma   90.00
#
_symmetry.space_group_name_H-M   'P 1'
#
loop_
_entity.id
_entity.type
_entity.pdbx_description
1 polymer ?
#
loop_
_entity_poly.entity_id
_entity_poly.type
_entity_poly.pdbx_seq_one_letter_code
_entity_poly.pdbx_strand_id
1 'polypeptide(L)'
;MPTICSFRGIKIYINYSEHNPPHFHARYGTDEVSVLINEIEVLNGTLPNKQLKMLLGWAAFHQDELLENWKLAESKQELFPIAPLK
;
A
#
# COMPACT_ATOMS: atom_id res chain seq x y z
N MET A 1 -6.32 2.19 10.90
CA MET A 1 -5.58 1.87 9.66
C MET A 1 -4.34 1.10 10.06
N PRO A 2 -4.36 -0.25 10.04
CA PRO A 2 -3.17 -1.06 10.30
C PRO A 2 -2.08 -0.73 9.29
N THR A 3 -0.89 -0.38 9.80
CA THR A 3 0.30 -0.18 8.97
C THR A 3 0.91 -1.53 8.67
N ILE A 4 1.03 -1.87 7.40
CA ILE A 4 1.58 -3.16 6.95
C ILE A 4 3.07 -3.06 6.62
N CYS A 5 3.59 -1.86 6.32
CA CYS A 5 5.02 -1.68 6.06
C CYS A 5 5.44 -0.22 6.28
N SER A 6 6.72 -0.01 6.55
CA SER A 6 7.33 1.32 6.45
C SER A 6 8.80 1.24 6.05
N PHE A 7 9.23 2.09 5.13
CA PHE A 7 10.62 2.23 4.74
C PHE A 7 10.90 3.62 4.17
N ARG A 8 12.11 4.15 4.41
CA ARG A 8 12.59 5.43 3.85
C ARG A 8 11.59 6.60 4.00
N GLY A 9 10.87 6.64 5.12
CA GLY A 9 9.86 7.65 5.45
C GLY A 9 8.47 7.42 4.82
N ILE A 10 8.31 6.39 3.99
CA ILE A 10 7.03 5.98 3.42
C ILE A 10 6.34 5.04 4.43
N LYS A 11 5.07 5.30 4.70
CA LYS A 11 4.24 4.47 5.57
C LYS A 11 3.07 3.91 4.77
N ILE A 12 2.91 2.58 4.78
CA ILE A 12 1.98 1.84 3.92
C ILE A 12 0.91 1.16 4.78
N TYR A 13 -0.35 1.30 4.39
CA TYR A 13 -1.50 0.76 5.12
C TYR A 13 -2.67 0.40 4.21
N ILE A 14 -3.58 -0.42 4.74
CA ILE A 14 -4.87 -0.76 4.13
C ILE A 14 -5.97 -0.45 5.14
N ASN A 15 -7.11 0.05 4.67
CA ASN A 15 -8.27 0.32 5.53
C ASN A 15 -9.29 -0.82 5.49
N TYR A 16 -9.79 -1.21 6.67
CA TYR A 16 -10.87 -2.19 6.78
C TYR A 16 -12.22 -1.72 6.22
N SER A 17 -12.40 -0.42 6.02
CA SER A 17 -13.63 0.16 5.50
C SER A 17 -13.59 0.38 3.98
N GLU A 18 -12.53 -0.06 3.30
CA GLU A 18 -12.39 0.11 1.87
C GLU A 18 -13.15 -0.94 1.08
N HIS A 19 -13.35 -0.62 -0.20
CA HIS A 19 -14.14 -1.40 -1.14
C HIS A 19 -13.35 -1.54 -2.45
N ASN A 20 -13.82 -2.44 -3.31
CA ASN A 20 -13.24 -2.67 -4.62
C ASN A 20 -13.15 -1.38 -5.46
N PRO A 21 -12.11 -1.24 -6.31
CA PRO A 21 -11.07 -2.23 -6.61
C PRO A 21 -10.00 -2.38 -5.49
N PRO A 22 -9.25 -3.49 -5.44
CA PRO A 22 -8.16 -3.68 -4.48
C PRO A 22 -7.09 -2.60 -4.58
N HIS A 23 -6.85 -1.89 -3.47
CA HIS A 23 -5.85 -0.83 -3.40
C HIS A 23 -5.20 -0.77 -2.01
N PHE A 24 -4.04 -0.12 -1.92
CA PHE A 24 -3.43 0.24 -0.65
C PHE A 24 -3.10 1.73 -0.65
N HIS A 25 -2.79 2.27 0.53
CA HIS A 25 -2.41 3.67 0.70
C HIS A 25 -0.97 3.79 1.18
N ALA A 26 -0.35 4.89 0.79
CA ALA A 26 0.96 5.26 1.27
C ALA A 26 1.05 6.75 1.58
N ARG A 27 1.74 7.09 2.67
CA ARG A 27 1.98 8.46 3.09
C ARG A 27 3.47 8.76 3.20
N TYR A 28 3.88 9.95 2.75
CA TYR A 28 5.23 10.50 2.93
C TYR A 28 5.11 11.98 3.31
N GLY A 29 5.48 12.32 4.55
CA GLY A 29 5.27 13.68 5.06
C GLY A 29 3.78 14.05 5.06
N THR A 30 3.42 15.10 4.31
CA THR A 30 2.04 15.57 4.10
C THR A 30 1.38 14.97 2.86
N ASP A 31 2.14 14.29 2.01
CA ASP A 31 1.65 13.73 0.76
C ASP A 31 1.11 12.31 0.97
N GLU A 32 0.02 11.98 0.27
CA GLU A 32 -0.67 10.70 0.35
C GLU A 32 -1.08 10.24 -1.06
N VAL A 33 -1.02 8.92 -1.27
CA VAL A 33 -1.41 8.28 -2.53
C VAL A 33 -2.12 6.96 -2.23
N SER A 34 -3.07 6.60 -3.07
CA SER A 34 -3.61 5.24 -3.15
C SER A 34 -3.20 4.58 -4.47
N VAL A 35 -2.88 3.30 -4.42
CA VAL A 35 -2.34 2.53 -5.55
C VAL A 35 -3.16 1.26 -5.73
N LEU A 36 -3.62 1.02 -6.96
CA LEU A 36 -4.27 -0.22 -7.34
C LEU A 36 -3.29 -1.39 -7.23
N ILE A 37 -3.70 -2.45 -6.53
CA ILE A 37 -2.82 -3.60 -6.28
C ILE A 37 -2.60 -4.42 -7.55
N ASN A 38 -3.63 -4.60 -8.40
CA ASN A 38 -3.51 -5.45 -9.60
C ASN A 38 -2.68 -4.78 -10.70
N GLU A 39 -2.92 -3.49 -10.95
CA GLU A 39 -2.29 -2.73 -12.02
C GLU A 39 -0.96 -2.08 -11.60
N ILE A 40 -0.71 -1.93 -10.29
CA ILE A 40 0.42 -1.17 -9.73
C ILE A 40 0.42 0.27 -10.28
N GLU A 41 -0.78 0.85 -10.37
CA GLU A 41 -1.03 2.20 -10.87
C GLU A 41 -1.61 3.09 -9.77
N VAL A 42 -1.30 4.39 -9.84
CA VAL A 42 -1.86 5.37 -8.92
C VAL A 42 -3.36 5.49 -9.18
N LEU A 43 -4.15 5.24 -8.13
CA LEU A 43 -5.60 5.44 -8.16
C LEU A 43 -5.94 6.90 -7.86
N ASN A 44 -5.38 7.47 -6.78
CA ASN A 44 -5.59 8.86 -6.39
C ASN A 44 -4.38 9.40 -5.60
N GLY A 45 -4.25 10.72 -5.56
CA GLY A 45 -3.21 11.40 -4.79
C GLY A 45 -1.85 11.39 -5.49
N THR A 46 -0.80 11.67 -4.74
CA THR A 46 0.56 11.79 -5.28
C THR A 46 1.60 11.64 -4.18
N LEU A 47 2.81 11.26 -4.57
CA LEU A 47 4.02 11.38 -3.77
C LEU A 47 5.12 12.01 -4.64
N PRO A 48 6.18 12.60 -4.04
CA PRO A 48 7.31 13.05 -4.84
C PRO A 48 7.89 11.89 -5.66
N ASN A 49 8.30 12.16 -6.90
CA ASN A 49 8.62 11.14 -7.92
C ASN A 49 9.58 10.04 -7.44
N LYS A 50 10.55 10.37 -6.57
CA LYS A 50 11.51 9.39 -6.04
C LYS A 50 10.81 8.37 -5.12
N GLN A 51 9.96 8.85 -4.23
CA GLN A 51 9.19 8.02 -3.29
C GLN A 51 8.15 7.19 -4.03
N LEU A 52 7.46 7.78 -5.02
CA LEU A 52 6.49 7.05 -5.82
C LEU A 52 7.15 5.89 -6.57
N LYS A 53 8.29 6.10 -7.22
CA LYS A 53 9.02 5.01 -7.91
C LYS A 53 9.42 3.88 -6.97
N MET A 54 9.91 4.22 -5.77
CA MET A 54 10.26 3.23 -4.76
C MET A 54 9.04 2.45 -4.26
N LEU A 55 7.92 3.16 -4.05
CA LEU A 55 6.66 2.56 -3.62
C LEU A 55 6.13 1.56 -4.67
N LEU A 56 6.06 1.96 -5.94
CA LEU A 56 5.55 1.12 -7.01
C LEU A 56 6.46 -0.09 -7.25
N GLY A 57 7.79 0.09 -7.20
CA GLY A 57 8.73 -1.03 -7.28
C GLY A 57 8.59 -2.02 -6.12
N TRP A 58 8.39 -1.53 -4.89
CA TRP A 58 8.10 -2.37 -3.73
C TRP A 58 6.75 -3.08 -3.88
N ALA A 59 5.71 -2.38 -4.33
CA ALA A 59 4.37 -2.96 -4.51
C ALA A 59 4.35 -4.07 -5.57
N ALA A 60 5.08 -3.88 -6.68
CA ALA A 60 5.22 -4.91 -7.71
C ALA A 60 5.91 -6.18 -7.18
N PHE A 61 6.90 -6.03 -6.28
CA PHE A 61 7.60 -7.18 -5.69
C PHE A 61 6.76 -7.91 -4.62
N HIS A 62 5.85 -7.21 -3.95
CA HIS A 62 5.01 -7.71 -2.86
C HIS A 62 3.53 -7.81 -3.22
N GLN A 63 3.21 -7.95 -4.52
CA GLN A 63 1.83 -7.88 -5.02
C GLN A 63 0.92 -8.97 -4.39
N ASP A 64 1.43 -10.19 -4.26
CA ASP A 64 0.67 -11.31 -3.66
C ASP A 64 0.36 -11.05 -2.18
N GLU A 65 1.34 -10.59 -1.40
CA GLU A 65 1.16 -10.25 0.02
C GLU A 65 0.17 -9.08 0.21
N LEU A 66 0.16 -8.12 -0.72
CA LEU A 66 -0.81 -7.02 -0.73
C LEU A 66 -2.23 -7.54 -1.00
N LEU A 67 -2.39 -8.47 -1.95
CA LEU A 67 -3.69 -9.09 -2.24
C LEU A 67 -4.20 -9.95 -1.07
N GLU A 68 -3.31 -10.65 -0.38
CA GLU A 68 -3.68 -11.40 0.84
C GLU A 68 -4.15 -10.46 1.95
N ASN A 69 -3.38 -9.40 2.23
CA ASN A 69 -3.79 -8.38 3.20
C ASN A 69 -5.09 -7.68 2.78
N TRP A 70 -5.34 -7.48 1.49
CA TRP A 70 -6.63 -6.95 1.00
C TRP A 70 -7.79 -7.88 1.36
N LYS A 71 -7.68 -9.18 1.10
CA LYS A 71 -8.73 -10.17 1.44
C LYS A 71 -8.99 -10.24 2.95
N LEU A 72 -7.92 -10.17 3.75
CA LEU A 72 -8.03 -10.08 5.21
C LEU A 72 -8.75 -8.79 5.63
N ALA A 73 -8.43 -7.67 4.99
CA ALA A 73 -9.06 -6.38 5.25
C ALA A 73 -10.57 -6.40 4.95
N GLU A 74 -10.98 -6.96 3.82
CA GLU A 74 -12.39 -7.13 3.44
C GLU A 74 -13.16 -7.96 4.49
N SER A 75 -12.48 -8.95 5.08
CA SER A 75 -13.03 -9.82 6.13
C SER A 75 -12.90 -9.25 7.54
N LYS A 76 -12.38 -8.02 7.69
CA LYS A 76 -12.05 -7.36 8.98
C LYS A 76 -11.15 -8.21 9.88
N GLN A 77 -10.25 -8.97 9.29
CA GLN A 77 -9.27 -9.80 9.99
C GLN A 77 -7.96 -9.05 10.20
N GLU A 78 -7.11 -9.55 11.09
CA GLU A 78 -5.81 -8.96 11.36
C GLU A 78 -4.91 -9.01 10.11
N LEU A 79 -4.30 -7.87 9.76
CA LEU A 79 -3.33 -7.77 8.68
C LEU A 79 -1.94 -8.13 9.17
N PHE A 80 -1.10 -8.65 8.28
CA PHE A 80 0.27 -9.01 8.59
C PHE A 80 1.29 -8.00 8.02
N PRO A 81 2.46 -7.84 8.66
CA PRO A 81 3.50 -6.96 8.15
C PRO A 81 4.18 -7.54 6.91
N ILE A 82 4.47 -6.68 5.93
CA ILE A 82 5.21 -7.00 4.70
C ILE A 82 6.64 -6.46 4.83
N ALA A 83 7.61 -7.21 4.33
CA ALA A 83 9.03 -6.83 4.42
C ALA A 83 9.31 -5.47 3.74
N PRO A 84 10.16 -4.60 4.33
CA PRO A 84 10.49 -3.31 3.76
C PRO A 84 11.48 -3.41 2.59
N LEU A 85 11.43 -2.43 1.69
CA LEU A 85 12.45 -2.26 0.67
C LEU A 85 13.82 -1.97 1.32
N LYS A 86 14.80 -2.85 1.08
CA LYS A 86 16.18 -2.72 1.58
C LYS A 86 16.91 -1.53 0.95
#